data_AF-A0AB36MFX3-F1
#
_entry.id   AF-A0AB36MFX3-F1
#
_cell.length_a   1.000
_cell.length_b   1.000
_cell.length_c   1.000
_cell.angle_alpha   90.00
_cell.angle_beta   90.00
_cell.angle_gamma   90.00
#
_symmetry.space_group_name_H-M   'P 1'
#
loop_
_entity.id
_entity.type
_entity.pdbx_description
1 polymer ?
#
loop_
_entity_poly.entity_id
_entity_poly.type
_entity_poly.pdbx_seq_one_letter_code
_entity_poly.pdbx_strand_id
1 'polypeptide(L)'
;MKKTLFVIKTLLLAFLLLSLASIPGGFAMGFSSASNPGASTDTPVFLTITLIGEIIVPTYLLIYYRAKNNLDALDIVMPFKKDKIAQKFGIGYLIGFLAFAIIFAIAVFGGGFTTKIVWSSKNIVLFVLMLIGFLIQGTTEEIVCRGYVQGRITEKLGVFWAIALSALFFASGHLGNAGVSLEGFVGLLAFGILTALLRFYTGDLWLCGALHGAWNFAEGPFFGTPVSGISGTELLFKSTSVPHHPWLNGGAFGIEASLTCIIVLILLSFLTVYLGQKYSDNKLDLN
;
A
#
# COMPACT_ATOMS: atom_id res chain seq x y z
N MET A 1 -6.76 26.32 17.39
CA MET A 1 -6.31 26.89 16.10
C MET A 1 -4.94 26.37 15.63
N LYS A 2 -3.85 26.47 16.42
CA LYS A 2 -2.50 26.03 15.99
C LYS A 2 -2.37 24.52 15.66
N LYS A 3 -2.97 23.63 16.48
CA LYS A 3 -2.97 22.17 16.23
C LYS A 3 -3.75 21.78 14.97
N THR A 4 -4.95 22.32 14.80
CA THR A 4 -5.79 22.09 13.61
C THR A 4 -5.08 22.51 12.33
N LEU A 5 -4.49 23.71 12.32
CA LEU A 5 -3.74 24.21 11.16
C LEU A 5 -2.51 23.33 10.85
N PHE A 6 -1.84 22.81 11.87
CA PHE A 6 -0.74 21.85 11.70
C PHE A 6 -1.22 20.58 11.00
N VAL A 7 -2.30 19.96 11.48
CA VAL A 7 -2.87 18.75 10.88
C VAL A 7 -3.26 18.98 9.43
N ILE A 8 -3.98 20.08 9.13
CA ILE A 8 -4.38 20.44 7.76
C ILE A 8 -3.15 20.56 6.86
N LYS A 9 -2.10 21.28 7.29
CA LYS A 9 -0.87 21.42 6.50
C LYS A 9 -0.16 20.09 6.27
N THR A 10 -0.12 19.21 7.27
CA THR A 10 0.47 17.88 7.14
C THR A 10 -0.29 17.05 6.10
N LEU A 11 -1.63 16.99 6.19
CA LEU A 11 -2.44 16.22 5.26
C LEU A 11 -2.39 16.80 3.83
N LEU A 12 -2.41 18.12 3.68
CA LEU A 12 -2.27 18.77 2.37
C LEU A 12 -0.91 18.47 1.73
N LEU A 13 0.20 18.55 2.49
CA LEU A 13 1.50 18.23 1.92
C LEU A 13 1.61 16.73 1.58
N ALA A 14 1.04 15.85 2.40
CA ALA A 14 0.99 14.42 2.10
C ALA A 14 0.22 14.15 0.80
N PHE A 15 -0.92 14.81 0.59
CA PHE A 15 -1.68 14.72 -0.66
C PHE A 15 -0.86 15.20 -1.87
N LEU A 16 -0.12 16.31 -1.72
CA LEU A 16 0.78 16.80 -2.77
C LEU A 16 1.94 15.83 -3.06
N LEU A 17 2.48 15.15 -2.04
CA LEU A 17 3.50 14.11 -2.23
C LEU A 17 2.95 12.90 -3.01
N LEU A 18 1.74 12.44 -2.71
CA LEU A 18 1.09 11.38 -3.52
C LEU A 18 0.78 11.86 -4.94
N SER A 19 0.37 13.12 -5.09
CA SER A 19 0.17 13.70 -6.42
C SER A 19 1.48 13.72 -7.21
N LEU A 20 2.62 14.04 -6.57
CA LEU A 20 3.95 13.96 -7.18
C LEU A 20 4.30 12.53 -7.64
N ALA A 21 3.88 11.50 -6.91
CA ALA A 21 4.09 10.09 -7.28
C ALA A 21 3.43 9.73 -8.62
N SER A 22 2.28 10.32 -8.94
CA SER A 22 1.56 10.09 -10.21
C SER A 22 2.16 10.78 -11.44
N ILE A 23 3.04 11.77 -11.25
CA ILE A 23 3.57 12.61 -12.34
C ILE A 23 4.31 11.78 -13.42
N PRO A 24 5.24 10.87 -13.07
CA PRO A 24 5.92 10.03 -14.07
C PRO A 24 4.96 9.21 -14.92
N GLY A 25 3.91 8.65 -14.32
CA GLY A 25 2.82 7.99 -15.03
C GLY A 25 2.15 8.96 -15.99
N GLY A 26 1.68 10.11 -15.52
CA GLY A 26 1.07 11.14 -16.38
C GLY A 26 1.92 11.53 -17.60
N PHE A 27 3.23 11.73 -17.41
CA PHE A 27 4.16 12.03 -18.50
C PHE A 27 4.28 10.88 -19.50
N ALA A 28 4.42 9.64 -19.01
CA ALA A 28 4.47 8.48 -19.88
C ALA A 28 3.17 8.37 -20.72
N MET A 29 2.02 8.66 -20.12
CA MET A 29 0.70 8.61 -20.76
C MET A 29 0.60 9.63 -21.88
N GLY A 30 1.00 10.87 -21.59
CA GLY A 30 1.04 11.96 -22.57
C GLY A 30 2.01 11.69 -23.71
N PHE A 31 3.22 11.19 -23.40
CA PHE A 31 4.20 10.84 -24.42
C PHE A 31 3.72 9.70 -25.32
N SER A 32 3.12 8.65 -24.76
CA SER A 32 2.54 7.54 -25.52
C SER A 32 1.42 8.03 -26.44
N SER A 33 0.52 8.88 -25.92
CA SER A 33 -0.60 9.42 -26.69
C SER A 33 -0.13 10.30 -27.86
N ALA A 34 0.97 11.04 -27.68
CA ALA A 34 1.56 11.87 -28.72
C ALA A 34 2.35 11.08 -29.77
N SER A 35 3.08 10.04 -29.34
CA SER A 35 3.96 9.25 -30.21
C SER A 35 3.24 8.12 -30.95
N ASN A 36 2.18 7.56 -30.35
CA ASN A 36 1.37 6.50 -30.96
C ASN A 36 -0.13 6.72 -30.66
N PRO A 37 -0.78 7.62 -31.41
CA PRO A 37 -2.20 7.93 -31.22
C PRO A 37 -3.07 6.67 -31.39
N GLY A 38 -3.83 6.33 -30.34
CA GLY A 38 -4.70 5.13 -30.31
C GLY A 38 -4.11 3.91 -29.61
N ALA A 39 -2.86 3.96 -29.14
CA ALA A 39 -2.32 2.94 -28.25
C ALA A 39 -3.05 2.94 -26.90
N SER A 40 -3.44 1.76 -26.40
CA SER A 40 -3.99 1.63 -25.05
C SER A 40 -2.94 1.98 -24.01
N THR A 41 -3.28 2.90 -23.10
CA THR A 41 -2.48 3.21 -21.91
C THR A 41 -2.82 2.29 -20.74
N ASP A 42 -3.91 1.52 -20.84
CA ASP A 42 -4.34 0.55 -19.83
C ASP A 42 -3.64 -0.79 -20.07
N THR A 43 -2.30 -0.78 -19.97
CA THR A 43 -1.47 -1.97 -20.14
C THR A 43 -0.61 -2.20 -18.90
N PRO A 44 -0.27 -3.47 -18.58
CA PRO A 44 0.64 -3.76 -17.47
C PRO A 44 2.00 -3.06 -17.61
N VAL A 45 2.47 -2.83 -18.83
CA VAL A 45 3.74 -2.11 -19.10
C VAL A 45 3.64 -0.67 -18.63
N PHE A 46 2.54 0.00 -18.96
CA PHE A 46 2.33 1.39 -18.58
C PHE A 46 2.17 1.55 -17.06
N LEU A 47 1.41 0.66 -16.44
CA LEU A 47 1.30 0.61 -14.99
C LEU A 47 2.67 0.39 -14.34
N THR A 48 3.49 -0.51 -14.88
CA THR A 48 4.86 -0.76 -14.37
C THR A 48 5.72 0.50 -14.36
N ILE A 49 5.66 1.32 -15.42
CA ILE A 49 6.38 2.62 -15.49
C ILE A 49 5.87 3.56 -14.40
N THR A 50 4.55 3.62 -14.21
CA THR A 50 3.92 4.45 -13.17
C THR A 50 4.40 4.03 -11.78
N LEU A 51 4.30 2.74 -11.45
CA LEU A 51 4.71 2.17 -10.15
C LEU A 51 6.19 2.43 -9.84
N ILE A 52 7.09 2.21 -10.82
CA ILE A 52 8.52 2.48 -10.64
C ILE A 52 8.80 3.98 -10.51
N GLY A 53 8.05 4.82 -11.24
CA GLY A 53 8.17 6.27 -11.23
C GLY A 53 7.92 6.89 -9.86
N GLU A 54 7.13 6.24 -9.00
CA GLU A 54 6.82 6.72 -7.65
C GLU A 54 8.07 6.94 -6.77
N ILE A 55 9.22 6.34 -7.13
CA ILE A 55 10.53 6.59 -6.51
C ILE A 55 10.92 8.07 -6.46
N ILE A 56 10.28 8.93 -7.28
CA ILE A 56 10.47 10.38 -7.24
C ILE A 56 10.16 10.98 -5.87
N VAL A 57 9.19 10.44 -5.13
CA VAL A 57 8.78 10.95 -3.81
C VAL A 57 9.84 10.69 -2.73
N PRO A 58 10.29 9.44 -2.48
CA PRO A 58 11.36 9.20 -1.51
C PRO A 58 12.66 9.93 -1.91
N THR A 59 12.95 10.03 -3.21
CA THR A 59 14.11 10.78 -3.71
C THR A 59 13.99 12.27 -3.38
N TYR A 60 12.83 12.87 -3.63
CA TYR A 60 12.53 14.26 -3.30
C TYR A 60 12.68 14.53 -1.80
N LEU A 61 12.06 13.71 -0.95
CA LEU A 61 12.14 13.87 0.51
C LEU A 61 13.59 13.79 1.00
N LEU A 62 14.35 12.81 0.51
CA LEU A 62 15.77 12.65 0.84
C LEU A 62 16.59 13.89 0.47
N ILE A 63 16.43 14.40 -0.75
CA ILE A 63 17.13 15.60 -1.23
C ILE A 63 16.69 16.83 -0.41
N TYR A 64 15.39 17.02 -0.21
CA TYR A 64 14.83 18.17 0.51
C TYR A 64 15.38 18.28 1.93
N TYR A 65 15.31 17.19 2.71
CA TYR A 65 15.75 17.21 4.10
C TYR A 65 17.28 17.31 4.25
N ARG A 66 18.05 16.69 3.33
CA ARG A 66 19.51 16.85 3.29
C ARG A 66 19.93 18.27 2.93
N ALA A 67 19.28 18.88 1.93
CA ALA A 67 19.55 20.27 1.55
C ALA A 67 19.24 21.27 2.67
N LYS A 68 18.28 20.93 3.55
CA LYS A 68 17.96 21.71 4.75
C LYS A 68 18.81 21.36 5.97
N ASN A 69 19.73 20.40 5.86
CA ASN A 69 20.51 19.85 6.97
C ASN A 69 19.64 19.45 8.18
N ASN A 70 18.45 18.90 7.93
CA ASN A 70 17.48 18.52 8.94
C ASN A 70 17.30 17.00 8.95
N LEU A 71 18.34 16.31 9.39
CA LEU A 71 18.39 14.85 9.39
C LEU A 71 17.48 14.23 10.46
N ASP A 72 17.27 14.92 11.60
CA ASP A 72 16.35 14.45 12.64
C ASP A 72 14.91 14.34 12.09
N ALA A 73 14.46 15.33 11.31
CA ALA A 73 13.16 15.27 10.66
C ALA A 73 13.11 14.21 9.55
N LEU A 74 14.23 13.96 8.85
CA LEU A 74 14.31 12.86 7.88
C LEU A 74 14.15 11.51 8.57
N ASP A 75 14.76 11.31 9.74
CA ASP A 75 14.64 10.05 10.50
C ASP A 75 13.21 9.83 11.04
N ILE A 76 12.43 10.90 11.24
CA ILE A 76 11.00 10.80 11.57
C ILE A 76 10.16 10.41 10.33
N VAL A 77 10.47 11.02 9.18
CA VAL A 77 9.68 10.89 7.94
C VAL A 77 10.05 9.67 7.10
N MET A 78 11.30 9.21 7.15
CA MET A 78 11.80 8.02 6.46
C MET A 78 12.61 7.12 7.43
N PRO A 79 12.00 6.61 8.51
CA PRO A 79 12.66 5.75 9.48
C PRO A 79 12.93 4.38 8.86
N PHE A 80 14.10 4.26 8.25
CA PHE A 80 14.66 3.00 7.75
C PHE A 80 15.81 2.59 8.64
N LYS A 81 15.54 1.70 9.60
CA LYS A 81 16.59 1.26 10.52
C LYS A 81 17.65 0.46 9.75
N LYS A 82 18.91 0.66 10.11
CA LYS A 82 20.07 0.09 9.40
C LYS A 82 20.40 -1.35 9.81
N ASP A 83 19.80 -1.85 10.89
CA ASP A 83 19.99 -3.21 11.37
C ASP A 83 19.05 -4.19 10.64
N LYS A 84 19.55 -5.40 10.37
CA LYS A 84 18.74 -6.55 9.93
C LYS A 84 17.81 -6.27 8.74
N ILE A 85 18.22 -5.39 7.81
CA ILE A 85 17.39 -4.92 6.69
C ILE A 85 16.78 -6.09 5.90
N ALA A 86 17.61 -7.05 5.47
CA ALA A 86 17.15 -8.21 4.70
C ALA A 86 16.13 -9.06 5.48
N GLN A 87 16.31 -9.21 6.80
CA GLN A 87 15.36 -9.94 7.64
C GLN A 87 14.03 -9.20 7.75
N LYS A 88 14.04 -7.89 8.01
CA LYS A 88 12.82 -7.10 8.15
C LYS A 88 12.04 -7.01 6.85
N PHE A 89 12.74 -6.81 5.74
CA PHE A 89 12.17 -6.83 4.40
C PHE A 89 11.59 -8.22 4.07
N GLY A 90 12.36 -9.28 4.29
CA GLY A 90 11.92 -10.65 4.03
C GLY A 90 10.71 -11.07 4.87
N ILE A 91 10.68 -10.69 6.16
CA ILE A 91 9.53 -10.92 7.04
C ILE A 91 8.32 -10.12 6.56
N GLY A 92 8.48 -8.83 6.25
CA GLY A 92 7.40 -7.99 5.74
C GLY A 92 6.79 -8.57 4.47
N TYR A 93 7.65 -8.92 3.49
CA TYR A 93 7.23 -9.55 2.24
C TYR A 93 6.47 -10.86 2.48
N LEU A 94 7.02 -11.73 3.33
CA LEU A 94 6.39 -13.01 3.66
C LEU A 94 5.02 -12.83 4.31
N ILE A 95 4.90 -11.91 5.27
CA ILE A 95 3.62 -11.61 5.93
C ILE A 95 2.61 -11.08 4.91
N GLY A 96 2.98 -10.10 4.08
CA GLY A 96 2.09 -9.51 3.09
C GLY A 96 1.60 -10.53 2.07
N PHE A 97 2.53 -11.29 1.48
CA PHE A 97 2.20 -12.32 0.48
C PHE A 97 1.34 -13.43 1.08
N LEU A 98 1.70 -13.97 2.26
CA LEU A 98 0.94 -15.06 2.88
C LEU A 98 -0.42 -14.62 3.39
N ALA A 99 -0.54 -13.42 3.98
CA ALA A 99 -1.82 -12.89 4.42
C ALA A 99 -2.79 -12.78 3.23
N PHE A 100 -2.32 -12.20 2.11
CA PHE A 100 -3.12 -12.14 0.90
C PHE A 100 -3.45 -13.54 0.35
N ALA A 101 -2.46 -14.43 0.26
CA ALA A 101 -2.67 -15.79 -0.24
C ALA A 101 -3.70 -16.58 0.58
N ILE A 102 -3.74 -16.39 1.91
CA ILE A 102 -4.75 -17.00 2.79
C ILE A 102 -6.14 -16.43 2.49
N ILE A 103 -6.27 -15.10 2.39
CA ILE A 103 -7.56 -14.44 2.07
C ILE A 103 -8.05 -14.92 0.70
N PHE A 104 -7.17 -14.94 -0.29
CA PHE A 104 -7.47 -15.43 -1.64
C PHE A 104 -7.87 -16.91 -1.64
N ALA A 105 -7.17 -17.77 -0.91
CA ALA A 105 -7.53 -19.18 -0.78
C ALA A 105 -8.93 -19.36 -0.18
N ILE A 106 -9.26 -18.63 0.90
CA ILE A 106 -10.60 -18.65 1.49
C ILE A 106 -11.64 -18.21 0.45
N ALA A 107 -11.38 -17.15 -0.31
CA ALA A 107 -12.28 -16.67 -1.34
C ALA A 107 -12.48 -17.69 -2.47
N VAL A 108 -11.42 -18.33 -2.97
CA VAL A 108 -11.50 -19.35 -4.02
C VAL A 108 -12.25 -20.59 -3.54
N PHE A 109 -11.88 -21.15 -2.39
CA PHE A 109 -12.54 -22.36 -1.86
C PHE A 109 -13.98 -22.07 -1.38
N GLY A 110 -14.29 -20.82 -1.03
CA GLY A 110 -15.66 -20.36 -0.76
C GLY A 110 -16.50 -20.08 -2.01
N GLY A 111 -15.95 -20.22 -3.22
CA GLY A 111 -16.66 -19.99 -4.48
C GLY A 111 -16.71 -18.53 -4.95
N GLY A 112 -15.89 -17.66 -4.38
CA GLY A 112 -15.82 -16.23 -4.72
C GLY A 112 -15.14 -15.94 -6.06
N PHE A 113 -14.29 -16.84 -6.56
CA PHE A 113 -13.53 -16.65 -7.80
C PHE A 113 -13.51 -17.91 -8.68
N THR A 114 -13.53 -17.69 -9.99
CA THR A 114 -13.08 -18.66 -10.98
C THR A 114 -11.68 -18.29 -11.44
N THR A 115 -10.70 -19.15 -11.16
CA THR A 115 -9.27 -18.87 -11.40
C THR A 115 -8.70 -19.79 -12.47
N LYS A 116 -7.89 -19.22 -13.37
CA LYS A 116 -7.11 -19.98 -14.36
C LYS A 116 -5.66 -19.49 -14.43
N ILE A 117 -4.75 -20.39 -14.78
CA ILE A 117 -3.35 -20.03 -15.06
C ILE A 117 -3.28 -19.39 -16.44
N VAL A 118 -2.64 -18.22 -16.52
CA VAL A 118 -2.42 -17.45 -17.77
C VAL A 118 -0.94 -17.19 -18.05
N TRP A 119 -0.06 -17.87 -17.31
CA TRP A 119 1.39 -17.71 -17.39
C TRP A 119 1.94 -17.88 -18.81
N SER A 120 2.87 -16.98 -19.16
CA SER A 120 3.68 -17.06 -20.37
C SER A 120 5.13 -16.69 -20.03
N SER A 121 6.09 -17.49 -20.45
CA SER A 121 7.53 -17.21 -20.23
C SER A 121 7.98 -15.89 -20.85
N LYS A 122 7.26 -15.39 -21.87
CA LYS A 122 7.50 -14.06 -22.47
C LYS A 122 7.26 -12.92 -21.47
N ASN A 123 6.45 -13.15 -20.44
CA ASN A 123 6.11 -12.14 -19.43
C ASN A 123 7.09 -12.12 -18.25
N ILE A 124 8.14 -12.95 -18.22
CA ILE A 124 9.05 -13.03 -17.07
C ILE A 124 9.67 -11.68 -16.70
N VAL A 125 10.07 -10.90 -17.71
CA VAL A 125 10.66 -9.56 -17.49
C VAL A 125 9.62 -8.64 -16.86
N LEU A 126 8.42 -8.59 -17.43
CA LEU A 126 7.33 -7.76 -16.93
C LEU A 126 6.90 -8.18 -15.52
N PHE A 127 6.86 -9.49 -15.23
CA PHE A 127 6.55 -10.03 -13.90
C PHE A 127 7.54 -9.56 -12.83
N VAL A 128 8.85 -9.61 -13.14
CA VAL A 128 9.90 -9.10 -12.25
C VAL A 128 9.83 -7.59 -12.11
N LEU A 129 9.57 -6.85 -13.21
CA LEU A 129 9.43 -5.40 -13.15
C LEU A 129 8.19 -4.95 -12.35
N MET A 130 7.08 -5.68 -12.44
CA MET A 130 5.89 -5.41 -11.62
C MET A 130 6.14 -5.73 -10.14
N LEU A 131 6.91 -6.78 -9.82
CA LEU A 131 7.35 -7.03 -8.45
C LEU A 131 8.13 -5.83 -7.89
N ILE A 132 9.12 -5.35 -8.65
CA ILE A 132 9.91 -4.17 -8.25
C ILE A 132 9.03 -2.93 -8.16
N GLY A 133 8.13 -2.73 -9.13
CA GLY A 133 7.19 -1.61 -9.18
C GLY A 133 6.30 -1.56 -7.94
N PHE A 134 5.63 -2.67 -7.60
CA PHE A 134 4.78 -2.72 -6.40
C PHE A 134 5.57 -2.56 -5.10
N LEU A 135 6.82 -3.05 -5.03
CA LEU A 135 7.68 -2.78 -3.88
C LEU A 135 8.02 -1.29 -3.75
N ILE A 136 8.26 -0.59 -4.87
CA ILE A 136 8.50 0.85 -4.88
C ILE A 136 7.22 1.62 -4.52
N GLN A 137 6.09 1.30 -5.15
CA GLN A 137 4.80 1.95 -4.90
C GLN A 137 4.35 1.75 -3.45
N GLY A 138 4.26 0.51 -2.98
CA GLY A 138 3.90 0.20 -1.60
C GLY A 138 4.83 0.89 -0.59
N THR A 139 6.15 0.89 -0.82
CA THR A 139 7.08 1.62 0.06
C THR A 139 6.87 3.13 0.00
N THR A 140 6.55 3.70 -1.16
CA THR A 140 6.33 5.14 -1.33
C THR A 140 5.09 5.60 -0.58
N GLU A 141 3.98 4.87 -0.71
CA GLU A 141 2.75 5.17 0.04
C GLU A 141 2.96 5.03 1.55
N GLU A 142 3.71 4.02 1.99
CA GLU A 142 4.05 3.86 3.41
C GLU A 142 4.98 4.99 3.91
N ILE A 143 5.91 5.49 3.09
CA ILE A 143 6.71 6.67 3.45
C ILE A 143 5.81 7.89 3.66
N VAL A 144 4.82 8.13 2.78
CA VAL A 144 3.93 9.28 2.93
C VAL A 144 2.99 9.09 4.13
N CYS A 145 2.38 7.91 4.27
CA CYS A 145 1.37 7.68 5.30
C CYS A 145 1.98 7.40 6.68
N ARG A 146 2.95 6.49 6.77
CA ARG A 146 3.48 5.94 8.04
C ARG A 146 4.77 6.65 8.45
N GLY A 147 5.51 7.15 7.48
CA GLY A 147 6.62 8.06 7.68
C GLY A 147 6.15 9.49 7.96
N TYR A 148 5.69 10.18 6.92
CA TYR A 148 5.37 11.60 6.97
C TYR A 148 4.13 11.91 7.81
N VAL A 149 2.95 11.38 7.49
CA VAL A 149 1.71 11.71 8.21
C VAL A 149 1.75 11.20 9.65
N GLN A 150 1.95 9.89 9.85
CA GLN A 150 1.96 9.29 11.18
C GLN A 150 3.12 9.84 12.04
N GLY A 151 4.34 9.92 11.51
CA GLY A 151 5.50 10.45 12.24
C GLY A 151 5.27 11.87 12.75
N ARG A 152 4.83 12.77 11.86
CA ARG A 152 4.61 14.20 12.20
C ARG A 152 3.42 14.41 13.14
N ILE A 153 2.35 13.63 13.00
CA ILE A 153 1.19 13.74 13.90
C ILE A 153 1.54 13.19 15.28
N THR A 154 2.36 12.13 15.37
CA THR A 154 2.80 11.55 16.66
C THR A 154 3.48 12.61 17.53
N GLU A 155 4.39 13.41 16.97
CA GLU A 155 5.12 14.46 17.70
C GLU A 155 4.21 15.57 18.28
N LYS A 156 3.00 15.78 17.73
CA LYS A 156 2.14 16.93 18.08
C LYS A 156 0.84 16.57 18.75
N LEU A 157 0.25 15.42 18.42
CA LEU A 157 -1.07 14.97 18.90
C LEU A 157 -1.01 13.61 19.60
N GLY A 158 0.10 12.89 19.54
CA GLY A 158 0.25 11.55 20.13
C GLY A 158 -0.16 10.42 19.20
N VAL A 159 0.08 9.19 19.68
CA VAL A 159 0.04 7.96 18.87
C VAL A 159 -1.36 7.64 18.36
N PHE A 160 -2.39 7.78 19.20
CA PHE A 160 -3.78 7.49 18.83
C PHE A 160 -4.20 8.27 17.58
N TRP A 161 -4.03 9.60 17.60
CA TRP A 161 -4.37 10.47 16.47
C TRP A 161 -3.47 10.22 15.26
N ALA A 162 -2.21 9.84 15.48
CA ALA A 162 -1.30 9.51 14.39
C ALA A 162 -1.76 8.27 13.61
N ILE A 163 -2.17 7.21 14.32
CA ILE A 163 -2.72 5.99 13.71
C ILE A 163 -4.03 6.31 12.99
N ALA A 164 -4.98 6.95 13.69
CA ALA A 164 -6.30 7.22 13.13
C ALA A 164 -6.24 8.11 11.88
N LEU A 165 -5.51 9.22 11.93
CA LEU A 165 -5.44 10.17 10.80
C LEU A 165 -4.60 9.64 9.65
N SER A 166 -3.55 8.85 9.91
CA SER A 166 -2.77 8.20 8.85
C SER A 166 -3.58 7.15 8.11
N ALA A 167 -4.31 6.29 8.83
CA ALA A 167 -5.16 5.26 8.22
C ALA A 167 -6.34 5.87 7.45
N LEU A 168 -6.99 6.90 8.00
CA LEU A 168 -8.04 7.64 7.29
C LEU A 168 -7.52 8.34 6.05
N PHE A 169 -6.33 8.94 6.11
CA PHE A 169 -5.70 9.57 4.96
C PHE A 169 -5.42 8.56 3.84
N PHE A 170 -4.87 7.39 4.20
CA PHE A 170 -4.64 6.29 3.28
C PHE A 170 -5.93 5.84 2.57
N ALA A 171 -6.98 5.50 3.33
CA ALA A 171 -8.26 5.08 2.76
C ALA A 171 -8.90 6.17 1.90
N SER A 172 -8.81 7.43 2.32
CA SER A 172 -9.37 8.58 1.57
C SER A 172 -8.64 8.83 0.25
N GLY A 173 -7.36 8.48 0.15
CA GLY A 173 -6.58 8.56 -1.10
C GLY A 173 -7.14 7.72 -2.24
N HIS A 174 -7.99 6.74 -1.93
CA HIS A 174 -8.55 5.78 -2.89
C HIS A 174 -10.02 6.07 -3.25
N LEU A 175 -10.62 7.14 -2.72
CA LEU A 175 -12.01 7.49 -3.01
C LEU A 175 -12.26 7.82 -4.50
N GLY A 176 -11.20 8.10 -5.26
CA GLY A 176 -11.28 8.30 -6.70
C GLY A 176 -11.15 7.02 -7.53
N ASN A 177 -10.88 5.87 -6.90
CA ASN A 177 -10.62 4.63 -7.62
C ASN A 177 -11.90 4.00 -8.16
N ALA A 178 -11.76 3.30 -9.29
CA ALA A 178 -12.87 2.59 -9.92
C ALA A 178 -13.44 1.53 -8.97
N GLY A 179 -14.76 1.47 -8.86
CA GLY A 179 -15.46 0.45 -8.07
C GLY A 179 -15.36 0.62 -6.55
N VAL A 180 -14.84 1.74 -6.04
CA VAL A 180 -14.78 2.00 -4.59
C VAL A 180 -16.17 1.90 -3.95
N SER A 181 -16.28 1.03 -2.95
CA SER A 181 -17.48 0.84 -2.14
C SER A 181 -17.22 1.22 -0.69
N LEU A 182 -18.27 1.23 0.14
CA LEU A 182 -18.10 1.44 1.58
C LEU A 182 -17.21 0.34 2.20
N GLU A 183 -17.40 -0.90 1.76
CA GLU A 183 -16.60 -2.05 2.18
C GLU A 183 -15.14 -1.90 1.72
N GLY A 184 -14.91 -1.43 0.49
CA GLY A 184 -13.56 -1.12 0.00
C GLY A 184 -12.87 -0.05 0.86
N PHE A 185 -13.57 1.03 1.19
CA PHE A 185 -13.05 2.06 2.11
C PHE A 185 -12.73 1.50 3.49
N VAL A 186 -13.61 0.65 4.05
CA VAL A 186 -13.37 -0.01 5.35
C VAL A 186 -12.20 -0.98 5.30
N GLY A 187 -12.05 -1.74 4.21
CA GLY A 187 -10.90 -2.61 3.95
C GLY A 187 -9.59 -1.85 3.93
N LEU A 188 -9.52 -0.75 3.18
CA LEU A 188 -8.36 0.13 3.13
C LEU A 188 -8.09 0.80 4.48
N LEU A 189 -9.14 1.17 5.23
CA LEU A 189 -8.98 1.71 6.58
C LEU A 189 -8.39 0.65 7.52
N ALA A 190 -8.85 -0.59 7.45
CA ALA A 190 -8.33 -1.71 8.24
C ALA A 190 -6.88 -2.03 7.88
N PHE A 191 -6.54 -2.09 6.58
CA PHE A 191 -5.16 -2.23 6.11
C PHE A 191 -4.31 -1.08 6.63
N GLY A 192 -4.85 0.14 6.57
CA GLY A 192 -4.15 1.32 6.98
C GLY A 192 -3.87 1.39 8.48
N ILE A 193 -4.78 0.86 9.30
CA ILE A 193 -4.60 0.68 10.75
C ILE A 193 -3.52 -0.38 11.01
N LEU A 194 -3.56 -1.53 10.32
CA LEU A 194 -2.57 -2.60 10.46
C LEU A 194 -1.14 -2.08 10.21
N THR A 195 -0.91 -1.40 9.09
CA THR A 195 0.42 -0.87 8.74
C THR A 195 0.85 0.28 9.66
N ALA A 196 -0.08 1.12 10.13
CA ALA A 196 0.21 2.13 11.14
C ALA A 196 0.61 1.53 12.50
N LEU A 197 -0.04 0.44 12.94
CA LEU A 197 0.34 -0.31 14.13
C LEU A 197 1.71 -0.98 13.97
N LEU A 198 1.96 -1.62 12.84
CA LEU A 198 3.27 -2.21 12.52
C LEU A 198 4.37 -1.17 12.55
N ARG A 199 4.16 0.00 11.92
CA ARG A 199 5.09 1.12 11.98
C ARG A 199 5.32 1.58 13.42
N PHE A 200 4.26 1.71 14.23
CA PHE A 200 4.38 2.17 15.61
C PHE A 200 5.24 1.22 16.45
N TYR A 201 4.94 -0.08 16.45
CA TYR A 201 5.65 -1.06 17.27
C TYR A 201 7.06 -1.39 16.76
N THR A 202 7.29 -1.39 15.44
CA THR A 202 8.63 -1.73 14.90
C THR A 202 9.56 -0.52 14.83
N GLY A 203 9.00 0.69 14.71
CA GLY A 203 9.78 1.90 14.46
C GLY A 203 10.44 1.93 13.08
N ASP A 204 9.98 1.14 12.10
CA ASP A 204 10.69 0.89 10.85
C ASP A 204 9.74 0.78 9.65
N LEU A 205 10.14 1.35 8.50
CA LEU A 205 9.40 1.28 7.25
C LEU A 205 9.80 0.09 6.36
N TRP A 206 10.94 -0.56 6.58
CA TRP A 206 11.33 -1.73 5.78
C TRP A 206 10.26 -2.82 5.78
N LEU A 207 9.68 -3.10 6.95
CA LEU A 207 8.64 -4.11 7.11
C LEU A 207 7.33 -3.66 6.46
N CYS A 208 6.92 -2.40 6.67
CA CYS A 208 5.66 -1.87 6.16
C CYS A 208 5.65 -1.82 4.63
N GLY A 209 6.70 -1.26 4.02
CA GLY A 209 6.82 -1.16 2.57
C GLY A 209 6.90 -2.52 1.89
N ALA A 210 7.65 -3.46 2.47
CA ALA A 210 7.75 -4.83 1.94
C ALA A 210 6.41 -5.58 2.04
N LEU A 211 5.69 -5.45 3.16
CA LEU A 211 4.37 -6.05 3.35
C LEU A 211 3.38 -5.51 2.32
N HIS A 212 3.30 -4.19 2.17
CA HIS A 212 2.38 -3.55 1.24
C HIS A 212 2.71 -3.92 -0.21
N GLY A 213 3.97 -3.78 -0.63
CA GLY A 213 4.36 -4.15 -1.99
C GLY A 213 4.14 -5.64 -2.29
N ALA A 214 4.36 -6.52 -1.31
CA ALA A 214 4.09 -7.95 -1.46
C ALA A 214 2.58 -8.25 -1.56
N TRP A 215 1.75 -7.53 -0.81
CA TRP A 215 0.30 -7.63 -0.87
C TRP A 215 -0.21 -7.28 -2.28
N ASN A 216 0.16 -6.11 -2.80
CA ASN A 216 -0.30 -5.67 -4.12
C ASN A 216 0.26 -6.53 -5.27
N PHE A 217 1.51 -7.00 -5.14
CA PHE A 217 2.09 -7.96 -6.07
C PHE A 217 1.37 -9.31 -6.05
N ALA A 218 1.00 -9.79 -4.85
CA ALA A 218 0.21 -11.00 -4.69
C ALA A 218 -1.18 -10.80 -5.33
N GLU A 219 -1.84 -9.68 -5.07
CA GLU A 219 -3.18 -9.37 -5.56
C GLU A 219 -3.27 -9.32 -7.09
N GLY A 220 -2.46 -8.46 -7.72
CA GLY A 220 -2.54 -8.23 -9.16
C GLY A 220 -1.72 -9.24 -9.97
N PRO A 221 -0.39 -9.07 -10.09
CA PRO A 221 0.49 -9.93 -10.89
C PRO A 221 0.37 -11.43 -10.62
N PHE A 222 0.30 -11.80 -9.33
CA PHE A 222 0.30 -13.21 -8.95
C PHE A 222 -1.10 -13.83 -9.05
N PHE A 223 -2.06 -13.41 -8.22
CA PHE A 223 -3.39 -14.02 -8.14
C PHE A 223 -4.40 -13.46 -9.15
N GLY A 224 -4.11 -12.32 -9.78
CA GLY A 224 -4.88 -11.81 -10.91
C GLY A 224 -6.25 -11.27 -10.53
N THR A 225 -6.36 -10.58 -9.40
CA THR A 225 -7.53 -9.80 -9.01
C THR A 225 -7.27 -8.30 -9.17
N PRO A 226 -8.31 -7.45 -9.26
CA PRO A 226 -8.12 -6.00 -9.25
C PRO A 226 -7.41 -5.54 -7.97
N VAL A 227 -6.45 -4.63 -8.07
CA VAL A 227 -5.74 -4.01 -6.94
C VAL A 227 -6.38 -2.65 -6.67
N SER A 228 -7.21 -2.52 -5.63
CA SER A 228 -7.94 -1.29 -5.34
C SER A 228 -8.67 -0.68 -6.56
N GLY A 229 -9.31 -1.53 -7.36
CA GLY A 229 -10.03 -1.17 -8.58
C GLY A 229 -9.18 -1.15 -9.85
N ILE A 230 -7.86 -1.28 -9.75
CA ILE A 230 -6.94 -1.34 -10.89
C ILE A 230 -6.91 -2.77 -11.43
N SER A 231 -7.49 -2.97 -12.61
CA SER A 231 -7.52 -4.26 -13.32
C SER A 231 -6.43 -4.36 -14.39
N GLY A 232 -6.27 -5.53 -15.01
CA GLY A 232 -5.37 -5.71 -16.15
C GLY A 232 -3.91 -5.96 -15.75
N THR A 233 -3.68 -6.43 -14.53
CA THR A 233 -2.36 -6.73 -13.97
C THR A 233 -2.06 -8.22 -13.90
N GLU A 234 -3.00 -9.08 -14.32
CA GLU A 234 -2.89 -10.54 -14.24
C GLU A 234 -1.73 -11.09 -15.10
N LEU A 235 -0.73 -11.74 -14.46
CA LEU A 235 0.41 -12.34 -15.18
C LEU A 235 0.57 -13.84 -14.95
N LEU A 236 0.34 -14.32 -13.73
CA LEU A 236 0.42 -15.76 -13.40
C LEU A 236 -0.98 -16.40 -13.41
N PHE A 237 -1.87 -15.94 -12.54
CA PHE A 237 -3.27 -16.32 -12.53
C PHE A 237 -4.14 -15.19 -13.06
N LYS A 238 -5.31 -15.54 -13.58
CA LYS A 238 -6.43 -14.63 -13.83
C LYS A 238 -7.63 -15.11 -13.03
N SER A 239 -8.10 -14.28 -12.10
CA SER A 239 -9.18 -14.61 -11.19
C SER A 239 -10.39 -13.73 -11.46
N THR A 240 -11.45 -14.34 -11.98
CA THR A 240 -12.70 -13.63 -12.29
C THR A 240 -13.66 -13.77 -11.12
N SER A 241 -14.14 -12.64 -10.60
CA SER A 241 -15.15 -12.60 -9.53
C SER A 241 -16.42 -13.33 -9.96
N VAL A 242 -16.88 -14.27 -9.13
CA VAL A 242 -18.18 -14.93 -9.32
C VAL A 242 -19.29 -13.95 -8.90
N PRO A 243 -20.31 -13.71 -9.74
CA PRO A 243 -21.45 -12.87 -9.37
C PRO A 243 -22.11 -13.33 -8.06
N HIS A 244 -22.70 -12.39 -7.31
CA HIS A 244 -23.43 -12.65 -6.06
C HIS A 244 -22.61 -13.14 -4.85
N HIS A 245 -21.27 -13.16 -4.93
CA HIS A 245 -20.38 -13.41 -3.79
C HIS A 245 -19.46 -12.21 -3.41
N PRO A 246 -19.96 -10.95 -3.38
CA PRO A 246 -19.13 -9.77 -3.13
C PRO A 246 -18.47 -9.78 -1.75
N TRP A 247 -19.04 -10.48 -0.77
CA TRP A 247 -18.47 -10.66 0.55
C TRP A 247 -17.19 -11.54 0.55
N LEU A 248 -16.94 -12.32 -0.50
CA LEU A 248 -15.71 -13.10 -0.71
C LEU A 248 -14.74 -12.45 -1.71
N ASN A 249 -15.25 -11.82 -2.78
CA ASN A 249 -14.41 -11.30 -3.86
C ASN A 249 -14.28 -9.78 -3.91
N GLY A 250 -15.09 -9.04 -3.17
CA GLY A 250 -15.09 -7.57 -3.11
C GLY A 250 -15.52 -6.88 -4.41
N GLY A 251 -16.15 -7.61 -5.34
CA GLY A 251 -16.75 -7.03 -6.54
C GLY A 251 -15.73 -6.40 -7.49
N ALA A 252 -16.04 -5.18 -7.97
CA ALA A 252 -15.19 -4.45 -8.92
C ALA A 252 -13.95 -3.83 -8.29
N PHE A 253 -13.97 -3.59 -6.97
CA PHE A 253 -12.82 -3.02 -6.25
C PHE A 253 -11.68 -4.02 -6.08
N GLY A 254 -11.99 -5.32 -5.99
CA GLY A 254 -11.02 -6.36 -5.66
C GLY A 254 -11.21 -6.88 -4.24
N ILE A 255 -10.39 -7.87 -3.87
CA ILE A 255 -10.63 -8.67 -2.65
C ILE A 255 -10.53 -7.83 -1.37
N GLU A 256 -9.90 -6.66 -1.44
CA GLU A 256 -9.79 -5.68 -0.36
C GLU A 256 -11.17 -5.20 0.15
N ALA A 257 -12.18 -5.17 -0.72
CA ALA A 257 -13.57 -4.86 -0.34
C ALA A 257 -14.35 -6.08 0.19
N SER A 258 -13.73 -7.26 0.28
CA SER A 258 -14.39 -8.46 0.81
C SER A 258 -14.46 -8.43 2.34
N LEU A 259 -15.54 -8.99 2.88
CA LEU A 259 -15.69 -9.17 4.33
C LEU A 259 -14.58 -10.06 4.90
N THR A 260 -14.14 -11.05 4.12
CA THR A 260 -13.02 -11.94 4.49
C THR A 260 -11.73 -11.17 4.70
N CYS A 261 -11.38 -10.28 3.77
CA CYS A 261 -10.19 -9.44 3.88
C CYS A 261 -10.26 -8.53 5.13
N ILE A 262 -11.39 -7.85 5.32
CA ILE A 262 -11.61 -6.97 6.48
C ILE A 262 -11.41 -7.73 7.80
N ILE A 263 -12.00 -8.92 7.93
CA ILE A 263 -11.85 -9.74 9.15
C ILE A 263 -10.39 -10.13 9.38
N VAL A 264 -9.69 -10.59 8.35
CA VAL A 264 -8.28 -10.99 8.47
C VAL A 264 -7.40 -9.80 8.85
N LEU A 265 -7.61 -8.62 8.26
CA LEU A 265 -6.87 -7.39 8.59
C LEU A 265 -7.12 -6.95 10.04
N ILE A 266 -8.35 -7.08 10.53
CA ILE A 266 -8.69 -6.80 11.94
C ILE A 266 -7.97 -7.80 12.87
N LEU A 267 -8.00 -9.10 12.56
CA LEU A 267 -7.31 -10.12 13.35
C LEU A 267 -5.79 -9.91 13.36
N LEU A 268 -5.19 -9.56 12.23
CA LEU A 268 -3.77 -9.21 12.14
C LEU A 268 -3.44 -7.94 12.92
N SER A 269 -4.35 -6.97 12.97
CA SER A 269 -4.19 -5.76 13.79
C SER A 269 -4.20 -6.10 15.28
N PHE A 270 -5.12 -6.95 15.74
CA PHE A 270 -5.13 -7.44 17.12
C PHE A 270 -3.87 -8.25 17.46
N LEU A 271 -3.43 -9.13 16.56
CA LEU A 271 -2.19 -9.88 16.74
C LEU A 271 -0.98 -8.94 16.83
N THR A 272 -0.93 -7.90 15.99
CA THR A 272 0.13 -6.89 16.02
C THR A 272 0.14 -6.14 17.34
N VAL A 273 -1.02 -5.75 17.87
CA VAL A 273 -1.14 -5.13 19.19
C VAL A 273 -0.67 -6.09 20.29
N TYR A 274 -1.12 -7.35 20.27
CA TYR A 274 -0.70 -8.36 21.26
C TYR A 274 0.81 -8.57 21.26
N LEU A 275 1.41 -8.82 20.09
CA LEU A 275 2.85 -9.02 19.96
C LEU A 275 3.64 -7.76 20.28
N GLY A 276 3.14 -6.59 19.88
CA GLY A 276 3.74 -5.28 20.19
C GLY A 276 3.76 -5.00 21.68
N GLN A 277 2.63 -5.19 22.37
CA GLN A 277 2.55 -5.04 23.83
C GLN A 277 3.44 -6.05 24.56
N LYS A 278 3.70 -7.23 23.98
CA LYS A 278 4.57 -8.24 24.59
C LYS A 278 6.06 -7.99 24.34
N TYR A 279 6.45 -7.61 23.14
CA TYR A 279 7.86 -7.66 22.69
C TYR A 279 8.47 -6.33 22.23
N SER A 280 7.66 -5.31 21.92
CA SER A 280 8.17 -3.99 21.49
C SER A 280 8.44 -3.07 22.68
N ASP A 281 9.45 -2.22 22.58
CA ASP A 281 9.72 -1.16 23.57
C ASP A 281 8.61 -0.08 23.56
N ASN A 282 8.02 0.19 22.40
CA ASN A 282 6.87 1.08 22.27
C ASN A 282 5.60 0.38 22.78
N LYS A 283 4.83 1.04 23.64
CA LYS A 283 3.56 0.53 24.21
C LYS A 283 2.42 1.50 23.89
N LEU A 284 1.26 0.96 23.51
CA LEU A 284 0.02 1.76 23.48
C LEU A 284 -0.51 1.87 24.90
N ASP A 285 -0.96 3.06 25.27
CA ASP A 285 -1.79 3.24 26.46
C ASP A 285 -3.19 2.71 26.14
N LEU A 286 -3.59 1.64 26.83
CA LEU A 286 -4.88 0.98 26.64
C LEU A 286 -5.88 1.32 27.76
N ASN A 287 -5.52 2.27 28.65
CA ASN A 287 -6.32 2.68 29.80
C ASN A 287 -7.26 3.84 29.49
#